data_AF-A0A8D8KYK4-F1
#
_entry.id   AF-A0A8D8KYK4-F1
#
_cell.length_a   1.000
_cell.length_b   1.000
_cell.length_c   1.000
_cell.angle_alpha   90.00
_cell.angle_beta   90.00
_cell.angle_gamma   90.00
#
_symmetry.space_group_name_H-M   'P 1'
#
loop_
_entity.id
_entity.type
_entity.pdbx_description
1 polymer ?
#
loop_
_entity_poly.entity_id
_entity_poly.type
_entity_poly.pdbx_seq_one_letter_code
_entity_poly.pdbx_strand_id
1 'polypeptide(L)'
;MNETTDYWDLTRTNGLNCTPPAIEDFPPDLFTVEQRQNGAVVLHAIASLYLFVALAVVCDKYFVPAVEKICHALNMSNDVAGATFMAAATSAPELFVNVIGTFITEGDIGV
;
A
#
# COMPACT_ATOMS: atom_id res chain seq x y z
N MET A 1 -60.17 14.29 2.48
CA MET A 1 -59.31 14.67 3.63
C MET A 1 -58.98 13.41 4.43
N ASN A 2 -57.96 12.67 3.99
CA ASN A 2 -57.04 11.87 4.82
C ASN A 2 -55.93 11.33 3.90
N GLU A 3 -55.06 12.25 3.53
CA GLU A 3 -53.85 12.02 2.75
C GLU A 3 -52.89 11.07 3.48
N THR A 4 -52.63 9.89 2.90
CA THR A 4 -51.32 9.38 2.42
C THR A 4 -49.99 9.78 3.08
N THR A 5 -49.95 10.27 4.31
CA THR A 5 -48.75 10.84 4.92
C THR A 5 -47.90 9.89 5.78
N ASP A 6 -47.77 8.62 5.39
CA ASP A 6 -46.86 7.64 6.02
C ASP A 6 -45.67 7.25 5.11
N TYR A 7 -45.38 8.04 4.07
CA TYR A 7 -44.29 7.77 3.11
C TYR A 7 -43.06 8.68 3.24
N TRP A 8 -43.09 9.71 4.08
CA TRP A 8 -42.04 10.76 4.07
C TRP A 8 -41.07 10.76 5.26
N ASP A 9 -41.15 9.79 6.18
CA ASP A 9 -40.15 9.64 7.26
C ASP A 9 -38.84 8.94 6.82
N LEU A 10 -38.76 8.48 5.56
CA LEU A 10 -37.53 7.91 4.97
C LEU A 10 -36.69 8.93 4.16
N THR A 11 -37.13 10.18 4.06
CA THR A 11 -36.44 11.24 3.29
C THR A 11 -35.69 12.26 4.16
N ARG A 12 -35.53 11.99 5.46
CA ARG A 12 -34.87 12.91 6.42
C ARG A 12 -33.72 12.29 7.22
N THR A 13 -32.91 11.44 6.61
CA THR A 13 -31.48 11.40 6.98
C THR A 13 -30.74 12.45 6.14
N ASN A 14 -30.97 13.70 6.53
CA ASN A 14 -30.18 14.85 6.12
C ASN A 14 -28.77 14.66 6.69
N GLY A 15 -27.83 14.30 5.82
CA GLY A 15 -26.44 14.06 6.18
C GLY A 15 -25.97 12.70 5.70
N LEU A 16 -25.54 12.64 4.44
CA LEU A 16 -24.45 11.75 4.04
C LEU A 16 -23.26 12.08 4.96
N ASN A 17 -23.21 11.48 6.17
CA ASN A 17 -22.00 11.34 6.98
C ASN A 17 -21.12 10.31 6.28
N CYS A 18 -20.74 10.61 5.04
CA CYS A 18 -19.64 9.95 4.41
C CYS A 18 -18.40 10.56 5.04
N THR A 19 -17.61 9.74 5.72
CA THR A 19 -16.22 10.09 6.01
C THR A 19 -15.58 10.48 4.68
N PRO A 20 -14.82 11.60 4.62
CA PRO A 20 -14.12 11.99 3.40
C PRO A 20 -13.27 10.81 2.90
N PRO A 21 -13.15 10.63 1.58
CA PRO A 21 -12.43 9.50 1.02
C PRO A 21 -10.97 9.57 1.49
N ALA A 22 -10.47 8.47 2.06
CA ALA A 22 -9.11 8.38 2.63
C ALA A 22 -7.98 8.73 1.65
N ILE A 23 -8.27 8.82 0.35
CA ILE A 23 -7.34 9.32 -0.69
C ILE A 23 -6.96 10.80 -0.49
N GLU A 24 -7.81 11.61 0.14
CA GLU A 24 -7.55 13.04 0.40
C GLU A 24 -6.62 13.27 1.60
N ASP A 25 -6.43 12.25 2.45
CA ASP A 25 -5.51 12.28 3.60
C ASP A 25 -4.06 11.89 3.23
N PHE A 26 -3.83 11.43 2.00
CA PHE A 26 -2.47 11.18 1.51
C PHE A 26 -1.89 12.44 0.88
N PRO A 27 -0.57 12.70 1.04
CA PRO A 27 0.10 13.87 0.49
C PRO A 27 -0.10 13.94 -1.03
N PRO A 28 -0.14 15.15 -1.61
CA PRO A 28 -0.44 15.34 -3.02
C PRO A 28 0.52 14.52 -3.88
N ASP A 29 -0.05 13.72 -4.78
CA ASP A 29 0.68 12.97 -5.80
C ASP A 29 1.68 13.90 -6.51
N LEU A 30 2.91 13.40 -6.71
CA LEU A 30 3.98 14.15 -7.38
C LEU A 30 3.65 14.50 -8.84
N PHE A 31 2.57 13.94 -9.41
CA PHE A 31 2.12 14.13 -10.77
C PHE A 31 0.63 14.53 -10.84
N THR A 32 0.33 15.54 -11.65
CA THR A 32 -1.03 16.04 -11.85
C THR A 32 -1.86 15.09 -12.74
N VAL A 33 -3.19 15.08 -12.54
CA VAL A 33 -4.13 14.21 -13.27
C VAL A 33 -4.03 14.38 -14.80
N GLU A 34 -3.75 15.59 -15.28
CA GLU A 34 -3.52 15.86 -16.71
C GLU A 34 -2.29 15.15 -17.28
N GLN A 35 -1.18 15.06 -16.52
CA GLN A 35 0.02 14.34 -16.97
C GLN A 35 -0.24 12.83 -17.06
N ARG A 36 -1.06 12.30 -16.15
CA ARG A 36 -1.46 10.89 -16.14
C ARG A 36 -2.32 10.53 -17.36
N GLN A 37 -3.23 11.41 -17.78
CA GLN A 37 -4.08 11.22 -18.96
C GLN A 37 -3.32 11.33 -20.30
N ASN A 38 -2.25 12.12 -20.35
CA ASN A 38 -1.41 12.29 -21.56
C ASN A 38 -0.36 11.18 -21.76
N GLY A 39 -0.44 10.07 -21.02
CA GLY A 39 0.41 8.89 -21.22
C GLY A 39 1.49 8.67 -20.16
N ALA A 40 1.56 9.48 -19.10
CA ALA A 40 2.51 9.24 -18.00
C ALA A 40 2.27 7.91 -17.27
N VAL A 41 1.09 7.28 -17.43
CA VAL A 41 0.81 5.91 -16.96
C VAL A 41 1.78 4.90 -17.58
N VAL A 42 2.12 5.03 -18.86
CA VAL A 42 3.05 4.13 -19.54
C VAL A 42 4.47 4.31 -18.98
N LEU A 43 4.88 5.56 -18.74
CA LEU A 43 6.16 5.86 -18.09
C LEU A 43 6.23 5.27 -16.68
N HIS A 44 5.14 5.36 -15.90
CA HIS A 44 5.07 4.75 -14.57
C HIS A 44 5.15 3.23 -14.63
N ALA A 45 4.45 2.59 -15.58
CA ALA A 45 4.54 1.14 -15.77
C ALA A 45 5.95 0.68 -16.12
N ILE A 46 6.65 1.41 -16.99
CA ILE A 46 8.05 1.15 -17.36
C ILE A 46 8.97 1.36 -16.15
N ALA A 47 8.78 2.44 -15.38
CA ALA A 47 9.57 2.71 -14.18
C ALA A 47 9.38 1.62 -13.12
N SER A 48 8.13 1.22 -12.84
CA SER A 48 7.82 0.12 -11.91
C SER A 48 8.43 -1.20 -12.37
N LEU A 49 8.36 -1.51 -13.67
CA LEU A 49 8.99 -2.71 -14.23
C LEU A 49 10.52 -2.66 -14.10
N TYR A 50 11.14 -1.50 -14.38
CA TYR A 50 12.58 -1.30 -14.23
C TYR A 50 13.02 -1.51 -12.77
N LEU A 51 12.29 -0.94 -11.81
CA LEU A 51 12.57 -1.15 -10.38
C LEU A 51 12.38 -2.60 -9.96
N PHE A 52 11.35 -3.28 -10.47
CA PHE A 52 11.12 -4.70 -10.21
C PHE A 52 12.29 -5.57 -10.70
N VAL A 53 12.76 -5.34 -11.93
CA VAL A 53 13.91 -6.07 -12.48
C VAL A 53 15.19 -5.73 -11.71
N ALA A 54 15.41 -4.46 -11.35
CA ALA A 54 16.57 -4.06 -10.56
C ALA A 54 16.59 -4.75 -9.19
N LEU A 55 15.45 -4.80 -8.49
CA LEU A 55 15.33 -5.51 -7.22
C LEU A 55 15.59 -7.01 -7.38
N ALA A 56 15.03 -7.65 -8.41
CA ALA A 56 15.28 -9.07 -8.68
C ALA A 56 16.79 -9.36 -8.84
N VAL A 57 17.50 -8.54 -9.61
CA VAL A 57 18.96 -8.68 -9.80
C VAL A 57 19.71 -8.49 -8.48
N VAL A 58 19.32 -7.51 -7.66
CA VAL A 58 19.96 -7.26 -6.37
C VAL A 58 19.70 -8.41 -5.39
N CYS A 59 18.49 -8.95 -5.38
CA CYS A 59 18.12 -10.09 -4.56
C CYS A 59 19.02 -11.31 -4.88
N ASP A 60 19.18 -11.63 -6.16
CA ASP A 60 19.96 -12.81 -6.54
C ASP A 60 21.47 -12.62 -6.33
N LYS A 61 22.01 -11.42 -6.60
CA LYS A 61 23.47 -11.18 -6.61
C LYS A 61 24.05 -10.74 -5.27
N TYR A 62 23.28 -10.06 -4.44
CA TYR A 62 23.78 -9.47 -3.19
C TYR A 62 23.03 -9.99 -1.98
N PHE A 63 21.70 -10.12 -2.05
CA PHE A 63 20.90 -10.51 -0.90
C PHE A 63 21.12 -12.00 -0.53
N VAL A 64 21.04 -12.92 -1.48
CA VAL A 64 21.27 -14.36 -1.24
C VAL A 64 22.64 -14.63 -0.56
N PRO A 65 23.79 -14.16 -1.10
CA PRO A 65 25.08 -14.39 -0.44
C PRO A 65 25.21 -13.66 0.90
N ALA A 66 24.51 -12.54 1.12
CA ALA A 66 24.46 -11.90 2.44
C ALA A 66 23.72 -12.77 3.46
N VAL A 67 22.59 -13.36 3.08
CA VAL A 67 21.83 -14.30 3.93
C VAL A 67 22.69 -15.53 4.25
N GLU A 68 23.44 -16.07 3.29
CA GLU A 68 24.34 -17.20 3.54
C GLU A 68 25.41 -16.91 4.60
N LYS A 69 25.99 -15.71 4.59
CA LYS A 69 26.96 -15.29 5.60
C LYS A 69 26.31 -15.16 6.98
N ILE A 70 25.09 -14.64 7.04
CA ILE A 70 24.33 -14.50 8.30
C ILE A 70 23.96 -15.88 8.86
N CYS A 71 23.47 -16.78 8.01
CA CYS A 71 23.13 -18.15 8.39
C CYS A 71 24.35 -18.93 8.91
N HIS A 72 25.51 -18.75 8.26
CA HIS A 72 26.76 -19.33 8.74
C HIS A 72 27.19 -18.76 10.09
N ALA A 73 26.99 -17.45 10.33
CA ALA A 73 27.31 -16.83 11.62
C ALA A 73 26.36 -17.26 12.74
N LEU A 74 25.09 -17.52 12.42
CA LEU A 74 24.03 -17.92 13.37
C LEU A 74 23.85 -19.44 13.49
N ASN A 75 24.68 -20.23 12.80
CA ASN A 75 24.62 -21.69 12.80
C ASN A 75 23.24 -22.25 12.38
N MET A 76 22.58 -21.60 11.41
CA MET A 76 21.23 -21.93 10.91
C MET A 76 21.26 -22.31 9.42
N SER A 77 20.28 -23.09 8.96
CA SER A 77 20.16 -23.47 7.54
C SER A 77 19.66 -22.31 6.67
N ASN A 78 20.25 -22.16 5.48
CA ASN A 78 19.86 -21.17 4.47
C ASN A 78 18.41 -21.33 4.00
N ASP A 79 17.89 -22.56 3.97
CA ASP A 79 16.52 -22.84 3.52
C ASP A 79 15.48 -22.23 4.45
N VAL A 80 15.76 -22.27 5.77
CA VAL A 80 14.86 -21.69 6.78
C VAL A 80 14.90 -20.17 6.72
N ALA A 81 16.10 -19.58 6.58
CA ALA A 81 16.23 -18.13 6.45
C ALA A 81 15.59 -17.62 5.16
N GLY A 82 15.81 -18.30 4.03
CA GLY A 82 15.17 -17.98 2.76
C GLY A 82 13.64 -18.03 2.86
N ALA A 83 13.09 -19.07 3.50
CA ALA A 83 11.66 -19.19 3.74
C ALA A 83 11.10 -18.02 4.58
N THR A 84 11.79 -17.65 5.67
CA THR A 84 11.38 -16.51 6.51
C THR A 84 11.48 -15.18 5.76
N PHE A 85 12.55 -14.95 4.99
CA PHE A 85 12.70 -13.71 4.24
C PHE A 85 11.67 -13.58 3.12
N MET A 86 11.33 -14.66 2.43
CA MET A 86 10.26 -14.66 1.44
C MET A 86 8.89 -14.40 2.08
N ALA A 87 8.63 -14.99 3.24
CA ALA A 87 7.43 -14.71 4.04
C ALA A 87 7.38 -13.25 4.50
N ALA A 88 8.47 -12.74 5.09
CA ALA A 88 8.59 -11.35 5.54
C ALA A 88 8.51 -10.34 4.38
N ALA A 89 9.09 -10.67 3.22
CA ALA A 89 8.99 -9.86 2.01
C ALA A 89 7.56 -9.73 1.50
N THR A 90 6.73 -10.76 1.70
CA THR A 90 5.30 -10.70 1.33
C THR A 90 4.51 -9.80 2.29
N SER A 91 4.88 -9.75 3.57
CA SER A 91 4.25 -8.88 4.58
C SER A 91 4.77 -7.44 4.59
N ALA A 92 5.95 -7.18 3.99
CA ALA A 92 6.56 -5.85 4.00
C ALA A 92 5.72 -4.76 3.29
N PRO A 93 5.07 -5.02 2.14
CA PRO A 93 4.15 -4.06 1.52
C PRO A 93 2.97 -3.71 2.43
N GLU A 94 2.38 -4.71 3.11
CA GLU A 94 1.27 -4.52 4.04
C GLU A 94 1.71 -3.68 5.25
N LEU A 95 2.88 -3.98 5.81
CA LEU A 95 3.48 -3.20 6.88
C LEU A 95 3.72 -1.74 6.45
N PHE A 96 4.25 -1.52 5.25
CA PHE A 96 4.52 -0.16 4.76
C PHE A 96 3.23 0.63 4.57
N VAL A 97 2.21 0.04 3.94
CA VAL A 97 0.91 0.69 3.76
C VAL A 97 0.26 1.03 5.10
N ASN A 98 0.30 0.12 6.07
CA ASN A 98 -0.24 0.38 7.40
C ASN A 98 0.53 1.47 8.15
N VAL A 99 1.87 1.43 8.12
CA VAL A 99 2.72 2.45 8.74
C VAL A 99 2.45 3.82 8.12
N ILE A 100 2.42 3.90 6.79
CA ILE A 100 2.13 5.15 6.09
C ILE A 100 0.70 5.62 6.40
N GLY A 101 -0.29 4.72 6.41
CA GLY A 101 -1.66 5.05 6.80
C GLY A 101 -1.73 5.62 8.21
N THR A 102 -1.04 5.03 9.18
CA THR A 102 -1.07 5.46 10.58
C THR A 102 -0.31 6.78 10.83
N PHE A 103 0.79 7.05 10.11
CA PHE A 103 1.65 8.21 10.38
C PHE A 103 1.47 9.39 9.41
N ILE A 104 1.02 9.16 8.18
CA ILE A 104 0.85 10.23 7.17
C ILE A 104 -0.57 10.79 7.17
N THR A 105 -1.58 9.98 7.48
CA THR A 105 -2.92 10.51 7.77
C THR A 105 -2.93 10.96 9.23
N GLU A 106 -3.29 12.22 9.50
CA GLU A 106 -3.38 12.75 10.87
C GLU A 106 -4.70 12.28 11.53
N GLY A 107 -5.01 11.00 11.39
CA GLY A 107 -6.19 10.32 11.90
C GLY A 107 -5.78 9.32 12.99
N ASP A 108 -6.33 9.49 14.18
CA ASP A 108 -6.09 8.70 15.39
C ASP A 108 -6.60 7.25 15.27
N ILE A 109 -6.00 6.46 14.39
CA ILE A 109 -6.25 5.02 14.17
C ILE A 109 -4.98 4.20 14.41
N GLY A 110 -4.30 4.55 15.50
CA GLY A 110 -3.10 3.88 16.00
C GLY A 110 -3.35 2.82 17.07
N VAL A 111 -4.60 2.38 17.31
CA VAL A 111 -4.99 1.20 18.11
C VAL A 111 -6.28 0.55 17.61
#